data_AF-A0A1Y1K9Z8-F1
#
_entry.id   AF-A0A1Y1K9Z8-F1
#
_cell.length_a   1.000
_cell.length_b   1.000
_cell.length_c   1.000
_cell.angle_alpha   90.00
_cell.angle_beta   90.00
_cell.angle_gamma   90.00
#
_symmetry.space_group_name_H-M   'P 1'
#
loop_
_entity.id
_entity.type
_entity.pdbx_description
1 polymer ?
#
loop_
_entity_poly.entity_id
_entity_poly.type
_entity_poly.pdbx_seq_one_letter_code
_entity_poly.pdbx_strand_id
1 'polypeptide(L)'
;MGDLIKAWIVERIGVVMNMDPQVFSTEVMDGTIIAQILLNYNIITETQAWQIVPTNNPVIASKNFKLIQLWLHSIGIQRATEELDEICTGKSMVAIKLFYELYLKLHDKNGLFFAMRKRQKERLHPT
;
A
#
# COMPACT_ATOMS: atom_id res chain seq x y z
N MET A 1 8.81 1.83 14.86
CA MET A 1 7.71 1.80 13.86
C MET A 1 8.26 1.87 12.43
N GLY A 2 9.17 2.80 12.11
CA GLY A 2 9.76 2.90 10.76
C GLY A 2 10.40 1.60 10.26
N ASP A 3 11.22 0.95 11.09
CA ASP A 3 11.92 -0.29 10.70
C ASP A 3 10.97 -1.46 10.39
N LEU A 4 9.84 -1.54 11.10
CA LEU A 4 8.80 -2.56 10.87
C LEU A 4 8.16 -2.38 9.49
N ILE A 5 7.75 -1.15 9.17
CA ILE A 5 7.15 -0.80 7.88
C ILE A 5 8.18 -1.02 6.77
N LYS A 6 9.42 -0.59 6.97
CA LYS A 6 10.53 -0.82 6.02
C LYS A 6 10.72 -2.30 5.72
N ALA A 7 10.85 -3.13 6.76
CA ALA A 7 11.03 -4.56 6.60
C ALA A 7 9.85 -5.20 5.87
N TRP A 8 8.62 -4.83 6.24
CA TRP A 8 7.40 -5.33 5.59
C TRP A 8 7.32 -4.96 4.11
N ILE A 9 7.65 -3.72 3.73
CA ILE A 9 7.63 -3.26 2.34
C ILE A 9 8.69 -3.98 1.51
N VAL A 10 9.91 -4.12 2.06
CA VAL A 10 10.98 -4.89 1.41
C VAL A 10 10.55 -6.34 1.20
N GLU A 11 9.94 -6.97 2.21
CA GLU A 11 9.46 -8.36 2.10
C GLU A 11 8.37 -8.52 1.03
N ARG A 12 7.47 -7.54 0.90
CA ARG A 12 6.30 -7.67 0.01
C ARG A 12 6.55 -7.25 -1.42
N ILE A 13 7.24 -6.13 -1.63
CA ILE A 13 7.42 -5.58 -2.98
C ILE A 13 8.90 -5.44 -3.37
N GLY A 14 9.84 -5.81 -2.50
CA GLY A 14 11.28 -5.73 -2.79
C GLY A 14 11.85 -4.31 -2.81
N VAL A 15 11.06 -3.30 -2.45
CA VAL A 15 11.45 -1.89 -2.49
C VAL A 15 12.09 -1.49 -1.16
N VAL A 16 13.34 -1.03 -1.22
CA VAL A 16 14.05 -0.45 -0.08
C VAL A 16 13.73 1.04 -0.03
N MET A 17 12.94 1.46 0.96
CA MET A 17 12.61 2.86 1.17
C MET A 17 13.40 3.49 2.31
N ASN A 18 13.60 4.81 2.21
CA ASN A 18 14.13 5.60 3.31
C ASN A 18 12.96 6.02 4.23
N MET A 19 13.05 5.64 5.51
CA MET A 19 12.02 5.97 6.50
C MET A 19 12.22 7.33 7.16
N ASP A 20 13.26 8.09 6.76
CA ASP A 20 13.33 9.51 7.11
C ASP A 20 12.02 10.18 6.65
N PRO A 21 11.28 10.88 7.52
CA PRO A 21 9.95 11.36 7.19
C PRO A 21 9.89 12.23 5.93
N GLN A 22 10.88 13.10 5.70
CA GLN A 22 10.87 13.97 4.52
C GLN A 22 11.06 13.15 3.25
N VAL A 23 12.04 12.25 3.26
CA VAL A 23 12.34 11.38 2.11
C VAL A 23 11.18 10.41 1.86
N PHE A 24 10.71 9.73 2.89
CA PHE A 24 9.59 8.80 2.81
C PHE A 24 8.36 9.45 2.18
N SER A 25 8.02 10.67 2.64
CA SER A 25 6.84 11.36 2.11
C SER A 25 6.96 11.63 0.62
N THR A 26 8.15 11.99 0.14
CA THR A 26 8.38 12.22 -1.29
C THR A 26 8.33 10.95 -2.12
N GLU A 27 8.72 9.80 -1.57
CA GLU A 27 8.69 8.51 -2.28
C GLU A 27 7.27 7.95 -2.42
N VAL A 28 6.34 8.34 -1.53
CA VAL A 28 4.98 7.77 -1.49
C VAL A 28 3.87 8.74 -1.87
N MET A 29 4.20 10.01 -2.16
CA MET A 29 3.24 11.09 -2.39
C MET A 29 2.34 10.89 -3.61
N ASP A 30 2.69 10.00 -4.53
CA ASP A 30 1.92 9.72 -5.74
C ASP A 30 1.02 8.48 -5.62
N GLY A 31 1.14 7.76 -4.52
CA GLY A 31 0.34 6.56 -4.23
C GLY A 31 0.76 5.30 -4.99
N THR A 32 1.83 5.34 -5.80
CA THR A 32 2.30 4.17 -6.58
C THR A 32 2.69 3.01 -5.68
N ILE A 33 3.42 3.29 -4.59
CA ILE A 33 3.82 2.28 -3.61
C ILE A 33 2.59 1.64 -2.95
N ILE A 34 1.57 2.43 -2.63
CA ILE A 34 0.32 1.91 -2.04
C ILE A 34 -0.36 0.96 -3.05
N ALA A 35 -0.45 1.36 -4.32
CA ALA A 35 -1.03 0.53 -5.36
C ALA A 35 -0.27 -0.79 -5.55
N GLN A 36 1.06 -0.75 -5.55
CA GLN A 36 1.89 -1.96 -5.63
C GLN A 36 1.67 -2.90 -4.45
N ILE A 37 1.56 -2.36 -3.22
CA ILE A 37 1.22 -3.15 -2.04
C ILE A 37 -0.16 -3.80 -2.24
N LEU A 38 -1.19 -3.02 -2.58
CA LEU A 38 -2.55 -3.54 -2.77
C LEU A 38 -2.61 -4.62 -3.86
N LEU A 39 -1.85 -4.46 -4.94
CA LEU A 39 -1.71 -5.45 -6.02
C LEU A 39 -1.07 -6.74 -5.50
N ASN A 40 0.01 -6.64 -4.73
CA ASN A 40 0.72 -7.80 -4.18
C ASN A 40 -0.19 -8.65 -3.26
N TYR A 41 -1.13 -7.99 -2.58
CA TYR A 41 -2.17 -8.61 -1.76
C TYR A 41 -3.42 -9.06 -2.55
N ASN A 42 -3.44 -8.93 -3.87
CA ASN A 42 -4.60 -9.20 -4.75
C ASN A 42 -5.88 -8.45 -4.34
N ILE A 43 -5.74 -7.26 -3.76
CA ILE A 43 -6.88 -6.38 -3.43
C ILE A 43 -7.35 -5.64 -4.69
N ILE A 44 -6.40 -5.33 -5.57
CA ILE A 44 -6.64 -4.71 -6.87
C ILE A 44 -6.02 -5.56 -7.98
N THR A 45 -6.50 -5.39 -9.20
CA THR A 45 -5.95 -6.04 -10.40
C THR A 45 -4.79 -5.24 -10.99
N GLU A 46 -4.00 -5.87 -11.88
CA GLU A 46 -2.95 -5.16 -12.63
C GLU A 46 -3.51 -3.98 -13.42
N THR A 47 -4.68 -4.15 -14.05
CA THR A 47 -5.36 -3.08 -14.79
C THR A 47 -5.72 -1.90 -13.89
N GLN A 48 -6.16 -2.15 -12.66
CA GLN A 48 -6.43 -1.10 -11.68
C GLN A 48 -5.13 -0.43 -11.22
N ALA A 49 -4.07 -1.20 -10.97
CA ALA A 49 -2.77 -0.65 -10.60
C ALA A 49 -2.19 0.27 -11.70
N TRP A 50 -2.37 -0.07 -12.98
CA TRP A 50 -1.93 0.77 -14.12
C TRP A 50 -2.68 2.10 -14.24
N GLN A 51 -3.81 2.28 -13.55
CA GLN A 51 -4.49 3.58 -13.49
C GLN A 51 -3.74 4.60 -12.63
N ILE A 52 -2.82 4.14 -11.76
CA ILE A 52 -2.01 5.02 -10.92
C ILE A 52 -0.81 5.50 -11.71
N VAL A 53 -0.73 6.82 -11.91
CA VAL A 53 0.32 7.46 -12.70
C VAL A 53 1.43 7.96 -11.79
N PRO A 54 2.67 7.46 -11.89
CA PRO A 54 3.81 7.99 -11.13
C PRO A 54 4.02 9.48 -11.42
N THR A 55 4.12 10.32 -10.40
CA THR A 55 4.10 11.78 -10.60
C THR A 55 4.58 12.58 -9.40
N ASN A 56 5.23 13.73 -9.66
CA ASN A 56 5.52 14.73 -8.64
C ASN A 56 4.48 15.87 -8.63
N ASN A 57 3.45 15.81 -9.50
CA ASN A 57 2.41 16.84 -9.58
C ASN A 57 1.28 16.54 -8.58
N PRO A 58 1.04 17.42 -7.58
CA PRO A 58 0.01 17.19 -6.55
C PRO A 58 -1.41 17.01 -7.11
N VAL A 59 -1.72 17.63 -8.26
CA VAL A 59 -3.04 17.51 -8.89
C VAL A 59 -3.26 16.11 -9.47
N ILE A 60 -2.20 15.49 -10.02
CA ILE A 60 -2.26 14.11 -10.52
C ILE A 60 -2.23 13.14 -9.34
N ALA A 61 -1.39 13.39 -8.34
CA ALA A 61 -1.34 12.60 -7.10
C ALA A 61 -2.72 12.55 -6.41
N SER A 62 -3.42 13.68 -6.28
CA SER A 62 -4.77 13.71 -5.69
C SER A 62 -5.77 12.84 -6.49
N LYS A 63 -5.66 12.78 -7.82
CA LYS A 63 -6.48 11.85 -8.64
C LYS A 63 -6.14 10.39 -8.37
N ASN A 64 -4.85 10.05 -8.23
CA ASN A 64 -4.43 8.71 -7.84
C ASN A 64 -5.01 8.34 -6.46
N PHE A 65 -4.94 9.25 -5.50
CA PHE A 65 -5.42 9.03 -4.15
C PHE A 65 -6.94 8.88 -4.04
N LYS A 66 -7.73 9.47 -4.95
CA LYS A 66 -9.17 9.18 -5.05
C LYS A 66 -9.46 7.72 -5.42
N LEU A 67 -8.69 7.15 -6.34
CA LEU A 67 -8.81 5.72 -6.68
C LEU A 67 -8.36 4.84 -5.51
N ILE A 68 -7.22 5.19 -4.91
CA ILE A 68 -6.68 4.47 -3.75
C ILE A 68 -7.65 4.52 -2.57
N GLN A 69 -8.34 5.64 -2.32
CA GLN A 69 -9.32 5.78 -1.25
C GLN A 69 -10.43 4.72 -1.35
N LEU A 70 -10.93 4.45 -2.56
CA LEU A 70 -11.94 3.41 -2.80
C LEU A 70 -11.39 2.03 -2.44
N TRP A 71 -10.14 1.74 -2.79
CA TRP A 71 -9.49 0.47 -2.49
C TRP A 71 -9.16 0.32 -1.00
N LEU A 72 -8.73 1.39 -0.34
CA LEU A 72 -8.54 1.43 1.11
C LEU A 72 -9.85 1.15 1.85
N HIS A 73 -10.96 1.73 1.38
CA HIS A 73 -12.27 1.48 1.96
C HIS A 73 -12.65 -0.02 1.89
N SER A 74 -12.32 -0.69 0.79
CA SER A 74 -12.60 -2.13 0.62
C SER A 74 -11.89 -3.03 1.63
N ILE A 75 -10.78 -2.57 2.22
CA ILE A 75 -10.03 -3.29 3.26
C ILE A 75 -10.29 -2.74 4.67
N GLY A 76 -11.28 -1.85 4.81
CA GLY A 76 -11.71 -1.29 6.08
C GLY A 76 -10.76 -0.21 6.63
N ILE A 77 -10.05 0.50 5.75
CA ILE A 77 -9.29 1.71 6.06
C ILE A 77 -10.11 2.90 5.55
N GLN A 78 -10.59 3.73 6.47
CA GLN A 78 -11.38 4.93 6.15
C GLN A 78 -10.53 6.16 6.41
N ARG A 79 -10.26 6.92 5.34
CA ARG A 79 -9.49 8.17 5.39
C ARG A 79 -10.27 9.25 4.68
N ALA A 80 -10.33 10.42 5.29
CA ALA A 80 -10.94 11.60 4.69
C ALA A 80 -10.09 12.04 3.48
N THR A 81 -10.73 12.63 2.48
CA THR A 81 -10.02 13.08 1.26
C THR A 81 -8.95 14.12 1.62
N GLU A 82 -9.25 14.97 2.60
CA GLU A 82 -8.35 15.99 3.13
C GLU A 82 -7.06 15.37 3.70
N GLU A 83 -7.16 14.26 4.43
CA GLU A 83 -5.97 13.54 4.94
C GLU A 83 -5.12 12.95 3.82
N LEU A 84 -5.74 12.51 2.71
CA LEU A 84 -5.00 11.97 1.56
C LEU A 84 -4.35 13.09 0.73
N ASP A 85 -5.00 14.24 0.62
CA ASP A 85 -4.42 15.43 0.00
C ASP A 85 -3.23 15.97 0.81
N GLU A 86 -3.22 15.79 2.13
CA GLU A 86 -2.04 16.06 2.97
C GLU A 86 -0.83 15.19 2.59
N ILE A 87 -1.04 13.93 2.20
CA ILE A 87 0.04 13.07 1.70
C ILE A 87 0.55 13.58 0.35
N CYS A 88 -0.36 13.99 -0.54
CA CYS A 88 -0.02 14.57 -1.85
C CYS A 88 0.81 15.85 -1.76
N THR A 89 0.73 16.56 -0.63
CA THR A 89 1.48 17.80 -0.36
C THR A 89 2.76 17.57 0.46
N GLY A 90 3.11 16.31 0.74
CA GLY A 90 4.37 15.95 1.41
C GLY A 90 4.30 15.95 2.94
N LYS A 91 3.10 15.86 3.56
CA LYS A 91 3.00 15.74 5.02
C LYS A 91 3.37 14.33 5.48
N SER A 92 4.62 14.18 5.88
CA SER A 92 5.25 12.90 6.24
C SER A 92 4.52 12.07 7.30
N MET A 93 4.00 12.71 8.35
CA MET A 93 3.41 11.97 9.47
C MET A 93 2.08 11.29 9.09
N VAL A 94 1.32 11.87 8.16
CA VAL A 94 0.07 11.29 7.66
C VAL A 94 0.36 10.07 6.80
N ALA A 95 1.37 10.16 5.94
CA ALA A 95 1.83 9.04 5.13
C ALA A 95 2.28 7.86 6.00
N ILE A 96 3.12 8.10 7.01
CA ILE A 96 3.60 7.04 7.91
C ILE A 96 2.43 6.37 8.65
N LYS A 97 1.45 7.14 9.14
CA LYS A 97 0.25 6.61 9.79
C LYS A 97 -0.56 5.71 8.86
N LEU A 98 -0.76 6.12 7.60
CA LEU A 98 -1.46 5.33 6.61
C LEU A 98 -0.74 4.00 6.33
N PHE A 99 0.58 4.03 6.15
CA PHE A 99 1.37 2.82 5.93
C PHE A 99 1.37 1.88 7.13
N TYR A 100 1.36 2.42 8.35
CA TYR A 100 1.21 1.60 9.56
C TYR A 100 -0.17 0.92 9.63
N GLU A 101 -1.23 1.64 9.27
CA GLU A 101 -2.58 1.06 9.24
C GLU A 101 -2.71 -0.02 8.14
N LEU A 102 -2.13 0.22 6.96
CA LEU A 102 -2.00 -0.78 5.90
C LEU A 102 -1.26 -2.02 6.40
N TYR A 103 -0.13 -1.83 7.09
CA TYR A 103 0.59 -2.93 7.72
C TYR A 103 -0.34 -3.72 8.65
N LEU A 104 -1.03 -3.08 9.61
CA LEU A 104 -1.91 -3.79 10.54
C LEU A 104 -3.03 -4.58 9.84
N LYS A 105 -3.66 -3.99 8.81
CA LYS A 105 -4.78 -4.64 8.09
C LYS A 105 -4.33 -5.79 7.20
N LEU A 106 -3.13 -5.72 6.64
CA LEU A 106 -2.66 -6.65 5.62
C LEU A 106 -1.67 -7.67 6.17
N HIS A 107 -0.93 -7.34 7.22
CA HIS A 107 0.03 -8.24 7.87
C HIS A 107 -0.66 -9.53 8.34
N ASP A 108 -1.80 -9.42 9.02
CA ASP A 108 -2.54 -10.58 9.55
C ASP A 108 -3.25 -11.39 8.46
N LYS A 109 -3.68 -10.74 7.38
CA LYS A 109 -4.23 -11.43 6.21
C LYS A 109 -3.21 -12.38 5.56
N ASN A 110 -1.90 -12.15 5.72
CA ASN A 110 -0.87 -13.08 5.21
C ASN A 110 -0.94 -14.46 5.85
N GLY A 111 -1.16 -14.56 7.16
CA GLY A 111 -1.23 -15.86 7.83
C GLY A 111 -2.31 -16.76 7.22
N LEU A 112 -3.47 -16.17 6.93
CA LEU A 112 -4.59 -16.84 6.27
C LEU A 112 -4.34 -17.11 4.78
N PHE A 113 -3.83 -16.14 4.02
CA PHE A 113 -3.57 -16.30 2.58
C PHE A 113 -2.44 -17.30 2.30
N PHE A 114 -1.34 -17.29 3.05
CA PHE A 114 -0.27 -18.30 2.92
C PHE A 114 -0.78 -19.69 3.31
N ALA A 115 -1.52 -19.82 4.42
CA ALA A 115 -2.11 -21.09 4.82
C ALA A 115 -3.10 -21.63 3.76
N MET A 116 -3.90 -20.75 3.15
CA MET A 116 -4.87 -21.12 2.14
C MET A 116 -4.22 -21.47 0.79
N ARG A 117 -3.19 -20.72 0.34
CA ARG A 117 -2.39 -21.05 -0.86
C ARG A 117 -1.62 -22.37 -0.70
N LYS A 118 -1.06 -22.63 0.48
CA LYS A 118 -0.37 -23.90 0.78
C LYS A 118 -1.34 -25.08 0.69
N ARG A 119 -2.53 -24.97 1.33
CA ARG A 119 -3.59 -25.99 1.23
C ARG A 119 -4.10 -26.20 -0.19
N GLN A 120 -4.22 -25.15 -1.00
CA GLN A 120 -4.64 -25.29 -2.41
C GLN A 120 -3.58 -26.02 -3.24
N LYS A 121 -2.28 -25.74 -3.02
CA LYS A 121 -1.19 -26.48 -3.69
C LYS A 121 -1.15 -27.95 -3.28
N GLU A 122 -1.32 -28.26 -1.99
CA GLU A 122 -1.38 -29.64 -1.47
C GLU A 122 -2.58 -30.43 -2.02
N ARG A 123 -3.71 -29.77 -2.31
CA ARG A 123 -4.88 -30.39 -2.95
C ARG A 123 -4.70 -30.68 -4.44
N LEU A 124 -3.89 -29.88 -5.14
CA LEU A 124 -3.63 -30.04 -6.57
C LEU A 124 -2.50 -31.06 -6.85
N HIS A 125 -1.64 -31.30 -5.85
CA HIS A 125 -0.62 -32.35 -5.87
C HIS A 125 -0.67 -33.16 -4.56
N PRO A 126 -1.60 -34.12 -4.44
CA PRO A 126 -1.58 -35.03 -3.30
C PRO A 126 -0.36 -35.96 -3.46
N THR A 127 0.64 -35.80 -2.59
CA THR A 127 1.62 -36.86 -2.30
C THR A 127 1.00 -37.97 -1.48
#